data_AF-A0A960X1Y4-F1
#
_entry.id   AF-A0A960X1Y4-F1
#
_cell.length_a   1.000
_cell.length_b   1.000
_cell.length_c   1.000
_cell.angle_alpha   90.00
_cell.angle_beta   90.00
_cell.angle_gamma   90.00
#
_symmetry.space_group_name_H-M   'P 1'
#
loop_
_entity.id
_entity.type
_entity.pdbx_description
1 polymer ?
#
loop_
_entity_poly.entity_id
_entity_poly.type
_entity_poly.pdbx_seq_one_letter_code
_entity_poly.pdbx_strand_id
1 'polypeptide(L)'
;VKAVQDNNRIWQTGSWQRSEDNFRIGAEIVRNGLIGKLNRVEVGLPAGHNDFAKTGDKTQITPPPAELDYEVWIGPAAMEPYIEARVHKNWRWNYNIGGGQLLDWIGHHCDIAHWGMDCDRSGPTEVKPIQVDMPARTDVWNTATKYRTEALYAGDIIMTIAGGHDDIRMGTKWIGTEGTIYVNRNGAYDSSNPELKQIIQKREGDKVVEAAKAPKLGDDIIKTRLYETKGHHRNFLDCVKSRQPTVTPVETAHHSAIPGHLSLISLMLNRSIKWDPTKEEIIGDEEATKMLGREYRAPWKLEA
;
A
#
# COMPACT_ATOMS: atom_id res chain seq x y z
N VAL A 1 15.32 -6.91 -0.68
CA VAL A 1 15.70 -7.28 0.70
C VAL A 1 17.13 -7.79 0.78
N LYS A 2 17.47 -8.94 0.17
CA LYS A 2 18.82 -9.55 0.21
C LYS A 2 19.98 -8.58 -0.01
N ALA A 3 19.98 -7.84 -1.13
CA ALA A 3 21.03 -6.87 -1.43
C ALA A 3 21.27 -5.82 -0.32
N VAL A 4 20.23 -5.38 0.41
CA VAL A 4 20.38 -4.45 1.54
C VAL A 4 21.02 -5.14 2.74
N GLN A 5 20.59 -6.37 3.03
CA GLN A 5 21.09 -7.19 4.15
C GLN A 5 22.55 -7.61 3.91
N ASP A 6 22.86 -8.19 2.75
CA ASP A 6 24.19 -8.68 2.39
C ASP A 6 25.24 -7.56 2.43
N ASN A 7 24.82 -6.34 2.05
CA ASN A 7 25.70 -5.16 2.08
C ASN A 7 25.64 -4.39 3.40
N ASN A 8 24.86 -4.84 4.40
CA ASN A 8 24.67 -4.15 5.68
C ASN A 8 24.29 -2.67 5.50
N ARG A 9 23.33 -2.37 4.62
CA ARG A 9 22.87 -0.99 4.36
C ARG A 9 21.71 -0.61 5.28
N ILE A 10 21.70 0.64 5.75
CA ILE A 10 20.53 1.23 6.39
C ILE A 10 19.58 1.68 5.29
N TRP A 11 18.34 1.17 5.33
CA TRP A 11 17.29 1.47 4.37
C TRP A 11 16.07 2.06 5.08
N GLN A 12 15.44 3.06 4.48
CA GLN A 12 14.13 3.55 4.88
C GLN A 12 13.25 3.61 3.65
N THR A 13 12.10 2.94 3.69
CA THR A 13 11.06 3.12 2.68
C THR A 13 10.21 4.33 3.02
N GLY A 14 9.81 5.10 2.01
CA GLY A 14 8.99 6.33 2.13
C GLY A 14 7.56 6.15 2.64
N SER A 15 7.27 5.09 3.42
CA SER A 15 6.01 4.88 4.15
C SER A 15 5.93 5.79 5.39
N TRP A 16 5.98 7.10 5.12
CA TRP A 16 6.10 8.17 6.12
C TRP A 16 4.91 8.27 7.08
N GLN A 17 3.76 7.67 6.74
CA GLN A 17 2.59 7.58 7.62
C GLN A 17 2.91 6.90 8.96
N ARG A 18 3.89 5.99 9.00
CA ARG A 18 4.38 5.42 10.27
C ARG A 18 5.06 6.46 11.19
N SER A 19 5.36 7.64 10.67
CA SER A 19 5.94 8.77 11.42
C SER A 19 4.91 9.79 11.87
N GLU A 20 3.62 9.51 11.68
CA GLU A 20 2.51 10.35 12.11
C GLU A 20 1.77 9.71 13.30
N ASP A 21 1.43 10.53 14.29
CA ASP A 21 0.87 10.05 15.57
C ASP A 21 -0.48 9.34 15.43
N ASN A 22 -1.38 9.82 14.58
CA ASN A 22 -2.70 9.22 14.42
C ASN A 22 -2.60 7.76 13.96
N PHE A 23 -1.66 7.47 13.05
CA PHE A 23 -1.41 6.13 12.55
C PHE A 23 -0.74 5.25 13.61
N ARG A 24 0.33 5.74 14.25
CA ARG A 24 1.04 5.01 15.30
C ARG A 24 0.11 4.67 16.47
N ILE A 25 -0.62 5.65 16.99
CA ILE A 25 -1.54 5.45 18.12
C ILE A 25 -2.69 4.52 17.72
N GLY A 26 -3.24 4.66 16.51
CA GLY A 26 -4.26 3.74 16.01
C GLY A 26 -3.75 2.28 15.96
N ALA A 27 -2.55 2.06 15.45
CA ALA A 27 -1.92 0.75 15.42
C ALA A 27 -1.59 0.23 16.84
N GLU A 28 -1.11 1.08 17.76
CA GLU A 28 -0.88 0.72 19.17
C GLU A 28 -2.18 0.24 19.83
N ILE A 29 -3.30 0.96 19.64
CA ILE A 29 -4.60 0.58 20.21
C ILE A 29 -5.02 -0.82 19.74
N VAL A 30 -4.85 -1.11 18.45
CA VAL A 30 -5.16 -2.42 17.86
C VAL A 30 -4.23 -3.50 18.42
N ARG A 31 -2.92 -3.26 18.42
CA ARG A 31 -1.91 -4.21 18.94
C ARG A 31 -2.06 -4.54 20.42
N ASN A 32 -2.64 -3.63 21.20
CA ASN A 32 -2.90 -3.83 22.62
C ASN A 32 -4.29 -4.42 22.89
N GLY A 33 -5.04 -4.81 21.85
CA GLY A 33 -6.33 -5.51 22.01
C GLY A 33 -7.47 -4.62 22.51
N LEU A 34 -7.33 -3.30 22.47
CA LEU A 34 -8.33 -2.36 23.01
C LEU A 34 -9.62 -2.27 22.16
N ILE A 35 -9.65 -2.96 21.02
CA ILE A 35 -10.86 -3.18 20.21
C ILE A 35 -11.38 -4.63 20.31
N GLY A 36 -10.90 -5.41 21.28
CA GLY A 36 -11.18 -6.83 21.41
C GLY A 36 -10.41 -7.66 20.38
N LYS A 37 -10.97 -8.82 20.01
CA LYS A 37 -10.37 -9.69 18.98
C LYS A 37 -10.55 -9.05 17.60
N LEU A 38 -9.44 -8.82 16.89
CA LEU A 38 -9.47 -8.34 15.51
C LEU A 38 -10.07 -9.40 14.59
N ASN A 39 -11.08 -9.02 13.79
CA ASN A 39 -11.76 -9.92 12.86
C ASN A 39 -11.64 -9.46 11.40
N ARG A 40 -11.71 -8.15 11.16
CA ARG A 40 -11.71 -7.59 9.80
C ARG A 40 -10.91 -6.31 9.72
N VAL A 41 -10.28 -6.08 8.57
CA VAL A 41 -9.60 -4.83 8.24
C VAL A 41 -10.10 -4.33 6.90
N GLU A 42 -10.34 -3.04 6.79
CA GLU A 42 -10.72 -2.37 5.55
C GLU A 42 -9.59 -1.41 5.15
N VAL A 43 -9.07 -1.59 3.94
CA VAL A 43 -8.05 -0.74 3.32
C VAL A 43 -8.66 -0.09 2.08
N GLY A 44 -9.06 1.17 2.24
CA GLY A 44 -9.60 1.98 1.16
C GLY A 44 -8.50 2.76 0.45
N LEU A 45 -8.42 2.60 -0.87
CA LEU A 45 -7.43 3.20 -1.76
C LEU A 45 -8.12 4.07 -2.83
N PRO A 46 -7.40 4.98 -3.50
CA PRO A 46 -7.94 5.71 -4.64
C PRO A 46 -8.28 4.79 -5.83
N ALA A 47 -9.08 5.32 -6.75
CA ALA A 47 -9.54 4.64 -7.96
C ALA A 47 -9.32 5.52 -9.20
N GLY A 48 -9.61 4.95 -10.37
CA GLY A 48 -9.53 5.63 -11.66
C GLY A 48 -8.11 5.99 -12.09
N HIS A 49 -8.03 6.80 -13.15
CA HIS A 49 -6.79 7.37 -13.66
C HIS A 49 -6.84 8.89 -13.51
N ASN A 50 -5.93 9.44 -12.74
CA ASN A 50 -5.78 10.89 -12.64
C ASN A 50 -4.81 11.36 -13.73
N ASP A 51 -5.26 12.27 -14.61
CA ASP A 51 -4.40 12.87 -15.61
C ASP A 51 -3.47 13.94 -14.99
N PHE A 52 -2.44 13.47 -14.31
CA PHE A 52 -1.51 14.33 -13.59
C PHE A 52 -0.68 15.20 -14.52
N ALA A 53 -0.34 14.68 -15.70
CA ALA A 53 0.46 15.40 -16.68
C ALA A 53 -0.38 16.29 -17.61
N LYS A 54 -1.71 16.22 -17.56
CA LYS A 54 -2.62 16.93 -18.48
C LYS A 54 -2.34 16.58 -19.94
N THR A 55 -2.15 15.29 -20.21
CA THR A 55 -1.81 14.75 -21.53
C THR A 55 -2.73 13.59 -21.94
N GLY A 56 -3.81 13.34 -21.22
CA GLY A 56 -4.71 12.21 -21.45
C GLY A 56 -5.40 12.23 -22.81
N ASP A 57 -5.50 13.40 -23.46
CA ASP A 57 -5.99 13.58 -24.82
C ASP A 57 -4.93 13.25 -25.90
N LYS A 58 -3.64 13.25 -25.54
CA LYS A 58 -2.52 13.01 -26.45
C LYS A 58 -2.22 11.51 -26.61
N THR A 59 -3.16 10.83 -27.25
CA THR A 59 -3.20 9.37 -27.38
C THR A 59 -2.58 8.84 -28.68
N GLN A 60 -2.09 9.73 -29.55
CA GLN A 60 -1.48 9.32 -30.82
C GLN A 60 -0.07 8.77 -30.62
N ILE A 61 0.30 7.81 -31.46
CA ILE A 61 1.68 7.35 -31.57
C ILE A 61 2.49 8.41 -32.31
N THR A 62 3.53 8.92 -31.66
CA THR A 62 4.47 9.87 -32.27
C THR A 62 5.90 9.43 -31.96
N PRO A 63 6.91 9.96 -32.66
CA PRO A 63 8.28 9.86 -32.19
C PRO A 63 8.41 10.48 -30.78
N PRO A 64 9.25 9.91 -29.89
CA PRO A 64 9.62 10.58 -28.65
C PRO A 64 10.25 11.95 -28.91
N PRO A 65 10.08 12.92 -27.98
CA PRO A 65 10.78 14.20 -28.07
C PRO A 65 12.30 14.01 -27.95
N ALA A 66 13.08 14.88 -28.58
CA ALA A 66 14.55 14.71 -28.70
C ALA A 66 15.29 14.71 -27.36
N GLU A 67 14.71 15.36 -26.34
CA GLU A 67 15.21 15.40 -24.97
C GLU A 67 14.88 14.16 -24.13
N LEU A 68 14.06 13.23 -24.65
CA LEU A 68 13.69 11.99 -23.95
C LEU A 68 14.38 10.79 -24.59
N ASP A 69 15.36 10.24 -23.87
CA ASP A 69 15.84 8.89 -24.16
C ASP A 69 14.77 7.87 -23.75
N TYR A 70 13.89 7.55 -24.70
CA TYR A 70 12.74 6.70 -24.45
C TYR A 70 13.12 5.24 -24.20
N GLU A 71 14.22 4.78 -24.81
CA GLU A 71 14.78 3.44 -24.60
C GLU A 71 15.23 3.24 -23.15
N VAL A 72 15.94 4.23 -22.60
CA VAL A 72 16.34 4.22 -21.18
C VAL A 72 15.13 4.45 -20.27
N TRP A 73 14.21 5.33 -20.66
CA TRP A 73 13.02 5.64 -19.86
C TRP A 73 12.10 4.44 -19.67
N ILE A 74 11.84 3.66 -20.72
CA ILE A 74 11.01 2.44 -20.64
C ILE A 74 11.75 1.31 -19.91
N GLY A 75 13.07 1.30 -19.98
CA GLY A 75 13.94 0.39 -19.24
C GLY A 75 13.63 -1.09 -19.53
N PRO A 76 13.58 -1.97 -18.52
CA PRO A 76 13.44 -3.42 -18.68
C PRO A 76 12.05 -3.87 -19.14
N ALA A 77 11.06 -2.98 -19.16
CA ALA A 77 9.72 -3.29 -19.63
C ALA A 77 9.70 -3.65 -21.12
N ALA A 78 8.60 -4.24 -21.59
CA ALA A 78 8.43 -4.51 -23.01
C ALA A 78 8.45 -3.20 -23.79
N MET A 79 9.11 -3.18 -24.96
CA MET A 79 9.14 -1.99 -25.79
C MET A 79 7.75 -1.72 -26.36
N GLU A 80 7.26 -0.49 -26.21
CA GLU A 80 5.99 -0.03 -26.77
C GLU A 80 6.20 1.25 -27.58
N PRO A 81 5.31 1.60 -28.54
CA PRO A 81 5.37 2.89 -29.20
C PRO A 81 5.19 4.04 -28.20
N TYR A 82 5.92 5.14 -28.41
CA TYR A 82 5.75 6.34 -27.60
C TYR A 82 4.37 6.96 -27.81
N ILE A 83 3.70 7.24 -26.69
CA ILE A 83 2.47 8.01 -26.60
C ILE A 83 2.62 8.95 -25.42
N GLU A 84 2.45 10.26 -25.65
CA GLU A 84 2.69 11.29 -24.63
C GLU A 84 1.83 11.08 -23.37
N ALA A 85 0.60 10.60 -23.54
CA ALA A 85 -0.29 10.24 -22.43
C ALA A 85 0.24 9.15 -21.48
N ARG A 86 1.25 8.34 -21.88
CA ARG A 86 1.81 7.25 -21.06
C ARG A 86 3.03 7.65 -20.25
N VAL A 87 3.61 8.81 -20.49
CA VAL A 87 4.89 9.21 -19.87
C VAL A 87 4.70 10.09 -18.62
N HIS A 88 5.81 10.50 -18.00
CA HIS A 88 5.87 11.39 -16.83
C HIS A 88 5.11 10.92 -15.58
N LYS A 89 3.99 11.53 -15.18
CA LYS A 89 3.24 11.04 -14.01
C LYS A 89 2.22 9.96 -14.39
N ASN A 90 1.86 9.86 -15.67
CA ASN A 90 0.82 8.97 -16.16
C ASN A 90 1.31 7.55 -16.48
N TRP A 91 2.62 7.26 -16.39
CA TRP A 91 3.17 5.89 -16.52
C TRP A 91 2.52 4.91 -15.54
N ARG A 92 2.00 5.41 -14.42
CA ARG A 92 1.28 4.63 -13.41
C ARG A 92 0.11 3.84 -13.99
N TRP A 93 -0.52 4.35 -15.05
CA TRP A 93 -1.78 3.85 -15.60
C TRP A 93 -1.62 2.80 -16.70
N ASN A 94 -0.40 2.32 -16.94
CA ASN A 94 -0.14 1.26 -17.91
C ASN A 94 0.60 0.11 -17.23
N TYR A 95 0.08 -1.12 -17.30
CA TYR A 95 0.66 -2.28 -16.63
C TYR A 95 2.03 -2.71 -17.16
N ASN A 96 2.46 -2.27 -18.35
CA ASN A 96 3.81 -2.53 -18.85
C ASN A 96 4.88 -1.84 -17.97
N ILE A 97 4.58 -0.67 -17.42
CA ILE A 97 5.54 0.18 -16.69
C ILE A 97 5.05 0.63 -15.29
N GLY A 98 3.79 0.38 -14.97
CA GLY A 98 3.14 0.77 -13.73
C GLY A 98 2.19 -0.31 -13.20
N GLY A 99 1.40 0.07 -12.19
CA GLY A 99 0.56 -0.87 -11.45
C GLY A 99 -0.83 -0.34 -11.08
N GLY A 100 -1.19 0.84 -11.57
CA GLY A 100 -2.44 1.52 -11.22
C GLY A 100 -2.46 2.04 -9.79
N GLN A 101 -3.62 2.53 -9.38
CA GLN A 101 -3.84 3.06 -8.03
C GLN A 101 -3.59 2.00 -6.94
N LEU A 102 -3.89 0.73 -7.24
CA LEU A 102 -3.66 -0.37 -6.31
C LEU A 102 -2.20 -0.44 -5.87
N LEU A 103 -1.26 -0.52 -6.81
CA LEU A 103 0.16 -0.64 -6.46
C LEU A 103 0.80 0.71 -6.09
N ASP A 104 0.26 1.85 -6.55
CA ASP A 104 0.71 3.19 -6.13
C ASP A 104 0.38 3.44 -4.64
N TRP A 105 -0.74 2.88 -4.12
CA TRP A 105 -1.21 3.16 -2.77
C TRP A 105 -1.14 2.01 -1.76
N ILE A 106 -0.84 0.78 -2.16
CA ILE A 106 -0.76 -0.35 -1.22
C ILE A 106 0.27 -0.08 -0.11
N GLY A 107 1.45 0.45 -0.45
CA GLY A 107 2.51 0.80 0.51
C GLY A 107 2.18 1.97 1.46
N HIS A 108 0.99 2.58 1.32
CA HIS A 108 0.44 3.56 2.25
C HIS A 108 -0.48 2.87 3.27
N HIS A 109 -1.74 2.61 2.91
CA HIS A 109 -2.74 2.16 3.89
C HIS A 109 -2.67 0.67 4.23
N CYS A 110 -2.13 -0.18 3.35
CA CYS A 110 -1.89 -1.58 3.68
C CYS A 110 -0.67 -1.73 4.61
N ASP A 111 0.35 -0.88 4.43
CA ASP A 111 1.48 -0.81 5.36
C ASP A 111 1.02 -0.50 6.78
N ILE A 112 0.13 0.49 6.93
CA ILE A 112 -0.51 0.79 8.21
C ILE A 112 -1.33 -0.39 8.71
N ALA A 113 -2.15 -1.02 7.86
CA ALA A 113 -2.96 -2.19 8.24
C ALA A 113 -2.10 -3.29 8.87
N HIS A 114 -1.00 -3.65 8.19
CA HIS A 114 -0.01 -4.60 8.68
C HIS A 114 0.61 -4.17 10.00
N TRP A 115 0.90 -2.89 10.18
CA TRP A 115 1.49 -2.39 11.43
C TRP A 115 0.58 -2.60 12.64
N GLY A 116 -0.73 -2.37 12.47
CA GLY A 116 -1.73 -2.66 13.51
C GLY A 116 -2.01 -4.15 13.72
N MET A 117 -1.85 -4.96 12.66
CA MET A 117 -2.03 -6.42 12.70
C MET A 117 -0.79 -7.18 13.21
N ASP A 118 0.34 -6.50 13.42
CA ASP A 118 1.65 -7.11 13.67
C ASP A 118 2.12 -8.04 12.53
N CYS A 119 1.80 -7.66 11.28
CA CYS A 119 2.10 -8.44 10.09
C CYS A 119 3.33 -7.98 9.31
N ASP A 120 4.23 -7.16 9.90
CA ASP A 120 5.43 -6.60 9.25
C ASP A 120 6.43 -7.64 8.71
N ARG A 121 6.25 -8.92 9.09
CA ARG A 121 7.08 -10.07 8.69
C ARG A 121 6.23 -11.26 8.24
N SER A 122 5.01 -11.01 7.79
CA SER A 122 4.08 -12.05 7.35
C SER A 122 3.22 -11.52 6.19
N GLY A 123 2.24 -12.31 5.76
CA GLY A 123 1.31 -11.92 4.71
C GLY A 123 0.03 -12.75 4.76
N PRO A 124 -0.89 -12.53 3.80
CA PRO A 124 -2.09 -13.33 3.70
C PRO A 124 -1.75 -14.76 3.29
N THR A 125 -2.61 -15.71 3.63
CA THR A 125 -2.53 -17.12 3.17
C THR A 125 -3.34 -17.36 1.90
N GLU A 126 -4.32 -16.50 1.63
CA GLU A 126 -5.11 -16.51 0.40
C GLU A 126 -5.54 -15.08 0.05
N VAL A 127 -5.57 -14.75 -1.24
CA VAL A 127 -6.21 -13.54 -1.75
C VAL A 127 -7.21 -13.91 -2.83
N LYS A 128 -8.45 -13.43 -2.71
CA LYS A 128 -9.53 -13.67 -3.68
C LYS A 128 -9.99 -12.39 -4.37
N PRO A 129 -10.33 -12.44 -5.67
CA PRO A 129 -10.87 -11.30 -6.37
C PRO A 129 -12.37 -11.21 -6.08
N ILE A 130 -12.86 -10.00 -5.85
CA ILE A 130 -14.30 -9.74 -5.64
C ILE A 130 -14.87 -8.96 -6.82
N GLN A 131 -14.18 -7.90 -7.22
CA GLN A 131 -14.57 -7.09 -8.37
C GLN A 131 -13.34 -6.43 -8.98
N VAL A 132 -13.34 -6.30 -10.31
CA VAL A 132 -12.41 -5.43 -11.02
C VAL A 132 -13.07 -4.84 -12.26
N ASP A 133 -12.91 -3.53 -12.42
CA ASP A 133 -13.19 -2.85 -13.69
C ASP A 133 -11.82 -2.43 -14.22
N MET A 134 -11.41 -3.01 -15.35
CA MET A 134 -10.14 -2.70 -16.02
C MET A 134 -10.40 -2.42 -17.51
N PRO A 135 -9.80 -1.36 -18.08
CA PRO A 135 -9.87 -1.11 -19.53
C PRO A 135 -9.21 -2.22 -20.35
N ALA A 136 -9.37 -2.17 -21.67
CA ALA A 136 -8.73 -3.15 -22.54
C ALA A 136 -7.21 -3.05 -22.43
N ARG A 137 -6.50 -4.17 -22.57
CA ARG A 137 -5.02 -4.19 -22.50
C ARG A 137 -4.37 -3.30 -23.56
N THR A 138 -5.06 -3.09 -24.68
CA THR A 138 -4.66 -2.24 -25.80
C THR A 138 -4.84 -0.74 -25.56
N ASP A 139 -5.58 -0.37 -24.51
CA ASP A 139 -5.83 1.04 -24.20
C ASP A 139 -4.56 1.72 -23.68
N VAL A 140 -4.46 3.04 -23.91
CA VAL A 140 -3.32 3.85 -23.47
C VAL A 140 -3.11 3.73 -21.97
N TRP A 141 -4.22 3.79 -21.22
CA TRP A 141 -4.27 3.53 -19.78
C TRP A 141 -5.11 2.28 -19.55
N ASN A 142 -4.45 1.20 -19.12
CA ASN A 142 -5.04 -0.14 -19.02
C ASN A 142 -5.04 -0.70 -17.60
N THR A 143 -4.74 0.13 -16.58
CA THR A 143 -4.80 -0.30 -15.18
C THR A 143 -6.22 -0.28 -14.63
N ALA A 144 -6.49 -1.16 -13.66
CA ALA A 144 -7.79 -1.20 -12.97
C ALA A 144 -8.22 0.18 -12.46
N THR A 145 -9.46 0.57 -12.77
CA THR A 145 -10.07 1.84 -12.35
C THR A 145 -10.98 1.65 -11.15
N LYS A 146 -11.48 0.43 -10.93
CA LYS A 146 -12.19 0.00 -9.73
C LYS A 146 -11.78 -1.41 -9.38
N TYR A 147 -11.60 -1.70 -8.10
CA TYR A 147 -11.12 -3.01 -7.66
C TYR A 147 -11.52 -3.29 -6.22
N ARG A 148 -11.74 -4.58 -5.92
CA ARG A 148 -11.95 -5.12 -4.58
C ARG A 148 -11.39 -6.53 -4.50
N THR A 149 -10.62 -6.78 -3.44
CA THR A 149 -10.11 -8.10 -3.08
C THR A 149 -10.31 -8.34 -1.59
N GLU A 150 -10.30 -9.61 -1.20
CA GLU A 150 -10.24 -10.02 0.19
C GLU A 150 -9.02 -10.91 0.39
N ALA A 151 -8.23 -10.60 1.41
CA ALA A 151 -7.02 -11.30 1.79
C ALA A 151 -7.22 -11.95 3.16
N LEU A 152 -7.09 -13.28 3.24
CA LEU A 152 -7.22 -14.07 4.47
C LEU A 152 -5.87 -14.16 5.17
N TYR A 153 -5.82 -13.81 6.46
CA TYR A 153 -4.64 -13.90 7.31
C TYR A 153 -4.81 -14.97 8.38
N ALA A 154 -3.70 -15.30 9.07
CA ALA A 154 -3.74 -16.15 10.25
C ALA A 154 -4.75 -15.62 11.28
N GLY A 155 -5.42 -16.53 12.00
CA GLY A 155 -6.47 -16.16 12.96
C GLY A 155 -7.81 -15.79 12.33
N ASP A 156 -8.02 -16.16 11.05
CA ASP A 156 -9.24 -15.93 10.27
C ASP A 156 -9.57 -14.44 10.05
N ILE A 157 -8.54 -13.59 10.10
CA ILE A 157 -8.69 -12.15 9.85
C ILE A 157 -8.83 -11.91 8.35
N ILE A 158 -9.89 -11.21 7.95
CA ILE A 158 -10.12 -10.83 6.56
C ILE A 158 -9.75 -9.36 6.37
N MET A 159 -8.83 -9.08 5.44
CA MET A 159 -8.53 -7.73 5.00
C MET A 159 -9.15 -7.47 3.62
N THR A 160 -10.07 -6.52 3.54
CA THR A 160 -10.61 -6.03 2.27
C THR A 160 -9.71 -4.90 1.74
N ILE A 161 -9.20 -5.03 0.52
CA ILE A 161 -8.48 -3.95 -0.19
C ILE A 161 -9.37 -3.49 -1.34
N ALA A 162 -9.73 -2.21 -1.40
CA ALA A 162 -10.64 -1.70 -2.42
C ALA A 162 -10.36 -0.25 -2.84
N GLY A 163 -10.65 0.06 -4.10
CA GLY A 163 -10.70 1.41 -4.64
C GLY A 163 -11.91 1.60 -5.55
N GLY A 164 -12.60 2.73 -5.42
CA GLY A 164 -13.82 3.05 -6.21
C GLY A 164 -15.11 2.49 -5.60
N HIS A 165 -15.12 2.32 -4.27
CA HIS A 165 -16.20 1.73 -3.50
C HIS A 165 -16.56 2.58 -2.28
N ASP A 166 -17.77 3.13 -2.26
CA ASP A 166 -18.19 4.10 -1.22
C ASP A 166 -18.37 3.47 0.17
N ASP A 167 -18.61 2.16 0.23
CA ASP A 167 -18.69 1.39 1.48
C ASP A 167 -17.33 1.18 2.15
N ILE A 168 -16.22 1.34 1.41
CA ILE A 168 -14.86 1.22 1.94
C ILE A 168 -14.19 2.59 1.94
N ARG A 169 -14.19 3.22 3.13
CA ARG A 169 -13.60 4.55 3.34
C ARG A 169 -12.09 4.53 3.06
N MET A 170 -11.60 5.51 2.28
CA MET A 170 -10.16 5.69 2.06
C MET A 170 -9.40 5.78 3.38
N GLY A 171 -8.32 5.02 3.55
CA GLY A 171 -7.60 4.89 4.81
C GLY A 171 -7.53 3.43 5.27
N THR A 172 -7.24 3.26 6.55
CA THR A 172 -7.16 1.95 7.21
C THR A 172 -8.17 1.93 8.34
N LYS A 173 -9.02 0.90 8.39
CA LYS A 173 -9.95 0.66 9.49
C LYS A 173 -9.79 -0.75 10.02
N TRP A 174 -9.54 -0.88 11.31
CA TRP A 174 -9.55 -2.17 12.01
C TRP A 174 -10.88 -2.35 12.72
N ILE A 175 -11.44 -3.56 12.63
CA ILE A 175 -12.75 -3.91 13.18
C ILE A 175 -12.56 -5.14 14.06
N GLY A 176 -12.69 -4.93 15.37
CA GLY A 176 -12.65 -5.97 16.37
C GLY A 176 -14.00 -6.20 17.04
N THR A 177 -14.06 -7.14 17.97
CA THR A 177 -15.29 -7.53 18.67
C THR A 177 -15.85 -6.45 19.60
N GLU A 178 -15.02 -5.50 20.05
CA GLU A 178 -15.40 -4.47 21.03
C GLU A 178 -15.28 -3.04 20.46
N GLY A 179 -14.81 -2.90 19.23
CA GLY A 179 -14.81 -1.60 18.57
C GLY A 179 -14.04 -1.54 17.27
N THR A 180 -13.92 -0.31 16.76
CA THR A 180 -13.22 -0.02 15.51
C THR A 180 -12.29 1.17 15.67
N ILE A 181 -11.16 1.14 14.98
CA ILE A 181 -10.26 2.28 14.80
C ILE A 181 -10.13 2.58 13.32
N TYR A 182 -10.22 3.85 12.94
CA TYR A 182 -10.01 4.33 11.57
C TYR A 182 -8.95 5.42 11.53
N VAL A 183 -8.06 5.38 10.53
CA VAL A 183 -6.99 6.36 10.29
C VAL A 183 -6.80 6.64 8.80
N ASN A 184 -6.39 7.86 8.44
CA ASN A 184 -6.04 8.25 7.07
C ASN A 184 -4.98 9.38 7.05
N ARG A 185 -4.34 9.54 5.88
CA ARG A 185 -3.24 10.45 5.52
C ARG A 185 -3.53 11.93 5.74
N ASN A 186 -4.80 12.32 5.81
CA ASN A 186 -5.19 13.72 6.07
C ASN A 186 -5.31 14.02 7.58
N GLY A 187 -4.69 13.20 8.44
CA GLY A 187 -4.79 13.28 9.90
C GLY A 187 -6.15 12.86 10.47
N ALA A 188 -7.04 12.30 9.63
CA ALA A 188 -8.32 11.81 10.11
C ALA A 188 -8.12 10.60 11.03
N TYR A 189 -8.85 10.58 12.13
CA TYR A 189 -8.88 9.52 13.11
C TYR A 189 -10.32 9.35 13.57
N ASP A 190 -10.76 8.12 13.85
CA ASP A 190 -12.01 7.88 14.57
C ASP A 190 -11.95 6.55 15.33
N SER A 191 -12.76 6.47 16.39
CA SER A 191 -12.97 5.28 17.19
C SER A 191 -14.45 5.11 17.49
N SER A 192 -14.95 3.88 17.48
CA SER A 192 -16.30 3.58 17.96
C SER A 192 -16.40 3.64 19.49
N ASN A 193 -15.29 3.41 20.20
CA ASN A 193 -15.21 3.57 21.64
C ASN A 193 -14.87 5.04 21.97
N PRO A 194 -15.74 5.79 22.68
CA PRO A 194 -15.49 7.18 23.06
C PRO A 194 -14.24 7.39 23.90
N GLU A 195 -13.81 6.40 24.71
CA GLU A 195 -12.60 6.49 25.54
C GLU A 195 -11.31 6.42 24.70
N LEU A 196 -11.41 5.89 23.48
CA LEU A 196 -10.30 5.75 22.54
C LEU A 196 -10.28 6.87 21.49
N LYS A 197 -10.93 8.02 21.76
CA LYS A 197 -10.83 9.23 20.94
C LYS A 197 -10.94 10.50 21.77
N GLN A 198 -10.32 11.56 21.28
CA GLN A 198 -10.56 12.92 21.75
C GLN A 198 -11.43 13.66 20.72
N ILE A 199 -12.53 14.27 21.15
CA ILE A 199 -13.31 15.17 20.30
C ILE A 199 -12.59 16.53 20.23
N ILE A 200 -12.41 17.01 19.01
CA ILE A 200 -11.81 18.32 18.71
C ILE A 200 -12.69 19.08 17.73
N GLN A 201 -12.51 20.39 17.68
CA GLN A 201 -13.09 21.23 16.63
C GLN A 201 -12.05 21.50 15.56
N LYS A 202 -12.43 21.31 14.30
CA LYS A 202 -11.59 21.56 13.12
C LYS A 202 -12.30 22.52 12.18
N ARG A 203 -11.53 23.42 11.57
CA ARG A 203 -12.05 24.31 10.54
C ARG A 203 -11.97 23.63 9.16
N GLU A 204 -13.09 23.59 8.47
CA GLU A 204 -13.21 23.10 7.08
C GLU A 204 -13.82 24.22 6.23
N GLY A 205 -12.96 24.96 5.53
CA GLY A 205 -13.33 26.22 4.88
C GLY A 205 -13.79 27.26 5.91
N ASP A 206 -15.04 27.72 5.77
CA ASP A 206 -15.65 28.70 6.67
C ASP A 206 -16.44 28.08 7.82
N LYS A 207 -16.50 26.75 7.90
CA LYS A 207 -17.25 26.04 8.95
C LYS A 207 -16.31 25.45 10.00
N VAL A 208 -16.76 25.43 11.26
CA VAL A 208 -16.15 24.64 12.33
C VAL A 208 -16.97 23.37 12.48
N VAL A 209 -16.31 22.23 12.38
CA VAL A 209 -16.91 20.90 12.50
C VAL A 209 -16.26 20.12 13.64
N GLU A 210 -17.01 19.23 14.26
CA GLU A 210 -16.44 18.27 15.20
C GLU A 210 -15.68 17.18 14.44
N ALA A 211 -14.53 16.79 14.98
CA ALA A 211 -13.71 15.71 14.49
C ALA A 211 -13.15 14.90 15.67
N ALA A 212 -12.71 13.68 15.40
CA ALA A 212 -11.99 12.87 16.37
C ALA A 212 -10.48 12.94 16.11
N LYS A 213 -9.71 12.90 17.20
CA LYS A 213 -8.25 12.81 17.21
C LYS A 213 -7.83 11.61 18.06
N ALA A 214 -6.69 11.02 17.71
CA ALA A 214 -6.05 9.99 18.51
C ALA A 214 -5.83 10.46 19.96
N PRO A 215 -6.20 9.66 20.96
CA PRO A 215 -6.04 10.00 22.36
C PRO A 215 -4.57 9.91 22.79
N LYS A 216 -4.22 10.54 23.91
CA LYS A 216 -2.96 10.25 24.62
C LYS A 216 -3.24 9.20 25.69
N LEU A 217 -2.78 7.97 25.46
CA LEU A 217 -2.94 6.86 26.39
C LEU A 217 -1.62 6.61 27.12
N GLY A 218 -1.68 6.39 28.44
CA GLY A 218 -0.52 6.10 29.27
C GLY A 218 -0.04 4.65 29.15
N ASP A 219 1.10 4.37 29.77
CA ASP A 219 1.71 3.03 29.78
C ASP A 219 0.96 2.03 30.68
N ASP A 220 0.03 2.52 31.50
CA ASP A 220 -0.96 1.71 32.22
C ASP A 220 -1.91 1.00 31.24
N ILE A 221 -2.23 1.62 30.10
CA ILE A 221 -3.11 1.10 29.05
C ILE A 221 -2.31 0.50 27.88
N ILE A 222 -1.32 1.21 27.35
CA ILE A 222 -0.54 0.79 26.18
C ILE A 222 0.74 0.07 26.63
N LYS A 223 0.71 -1.27 26.58
CA LYS A 223 1.85 -2.13 26.96
C LYS A 223 2.84 -2.34 25.82
N THR A 224 2.34 -2.44 24.59
CA THR A 224 3.15 -2.51 23.37
C THR A 224 3.21 -1.12 22.74
N ARG A 225 4.34 -0.44 22.90
CA ARG A 225 4.63 0.84 22.23
C ARG A 225 5.27 0.59 20.87
N LEU A 226 4.73 1.23 19.86
CA LEU A 226 5.33 1.21 18.53
C LEU A 226 6.43 2.25 18.45
N TYR A 227 7.36 2.05 17.51
CA TYR A 227 8.51 2.94 17.34
C TYR A 227 8.04 4.38 17.07
N GLU A 228 8.31 5.28 18.00
CA GLU A 228 8.03 6.71 17.84
C GLU A 228 9.20 7.41 17.17
N THR A 229 8.90 8.37 16.31
CA THR A 229 9.89 9.14 15.56
C THR A 229 9.61 10.63 15.65
N LYS A 230 10.69 11.42 15.69
CA LYS A 230 10.65 12.90 15.65
C LYS A 230 10.42 13.46 14.23
N GLY A 231 10.17 12.58 13.27
CA GLY A 231 9.97 12.90 11.85
C GLY A 231 10.67 11.89 10.96
N HIS A 232 10.06 11.55 9.83
CA HIS A 232 10.50 10.45 8.96
C HIS A 232 11.96 10.56 8.53
N HIS A 233 12.37 11.74 8.01
CA HIS A 233 13.76 11.97 7.58
C HIS A 233 14.74 12.01 8.77
N ARG A 234 14.31 12.55 9.91
CA ARG A 234 15.13 12.59 11.13
C ARG A 234 15.44 11.17 11.61
N ASN A 235 14.44 10.29 11.62
CA ASN A 235 14.62 8.87 11.92
C ASN A 235 15.66 8.22 11.00
N PHE A 236 15.61 8.45 9.69
CA PHE A 236 16.65 7.91 8.78
C PHE A 236 18.04 8.38 9.18
N LEU A 237 18.23 9.68 9.40
CA LEU A 237 19.53 10.23 9.80
C LEU A 237 20.02 9.68 11.15
N ASP A 238 19.11 9.48 12.11
CA ASP A 238 19.45 8.83 13.39
C ASP A 238 19.86 7.37 13.21
N CYS A 239 19.15 6.61 12.38
CA CYS A 239 19.44 5.22 12.06
C CYS A 239 20.75 5.06 11.26
N VAL A 240 21.07 5.99 10.35
CA VAL A 240 22.38 6.01 9.67
C VAL A 240 23.52 6.14 10.67
N LYS A 241 23.37 7.02 11.68
CA LYS A 241 24.38 7.24 12.72
C LYS A 241 24.47 6.09 13.71
N SER A 242 23.33 5.62 14.22
CA SER A 242 23.24 4.61 15.26
C SER A 242 23.36 3.18 14.75
N ARG A 243 23.18 3.00 13.43
CA ARG A 243 23.10 1.70 12.75
C ARG A 243 21.89 0.85 13.16
N GLN A 244 20.93 1.43 13.88
CA GLN A 244 19.66 0.76 14.21
C GLN A 244 18.71 0.72 13.01
N PRO A 245 17.78 -0.25 12.94
CA PRO A 245 16.73 -0.26 11.92
C PRO A 245 15.91 1.03 11.92
N THR A 246 15.42 1.42 10.75
CA THR A 246 14.51 2.57 10.57
C THR A 246 13.10 2.18 10.98
N VAL A 247 12.17 3.14 11.04
CA VAL A 247 10.75 2.86 11.30
C VAL A 247 10.09 2.00 10.20
N THR A 248 10.67 1.99 9.00
CA THR A 248 10.20 1.28 7.81
C THR A 248 11.38 0.61 7.08
N PRO A 249 11.97 -0.45 7.67
CA PRO A 249 13.10 -1.16 7.06
C PRO A 249 12.67 -1.90 5.79
N VAL A 250 13.64 -2.41 5.03
CA VAL A 250 13.39 -3.00 3.70
C VAL A 250 12.44 -4.21 3.77
N GLU A 251 12.51 -5.00 4.84
CA GLU A 251 11.66 -6.17 5.07
C GLU A 251 10.21 -5.76 5.29
N THR A 252 9.96 -4.74 6.11
CA THR A 252 8.62 -4.22 6.36
C THR A 252 7.97 -3.72 5.07
N ALA A 253 8.72 -3.00 4.25
CA ALA A 253 8.25 -2.50 2.97
C ALA A 253 7.98 -3.60 1.94
N HIS A 254 8.79 -4.65 1.95
CA HIS A 254 8.57 -5.84 1.13
C HIS A 254 7.24 -6.51 1.50
N HIS A 255 7.04 -6.82 2.79
CA HIS A 255 5.82 -7.49 3.24
C HIS A 255 4.56 -6.64 3.06
N SER A 256 4.62 -5.32 3.24
CA SER A 256 3.45 -4.45 3.04
C SER A 256 3.01 -4.33 1.58
N ALA A 257 3.88 -4.65 0.62
CA ALA A 257 3.55 -4.68 -0.80
C ALA A 257 2.93 -6.01 -1.25
N ILE A 258 3.24 -7.13 -0.58
CA ILE A 258 2.78 -8.48 -0.93
C ILE A 258 1.26 -8.54 -1.17
N PRO A 259 0.40 -8.02 -0.27
CA PRO A 259 -1.04 -8.13 -0.47
C PRO A 259 -1.52 -7.44 -1.74
N GLY A 260 -0.95 -6.29 -2.10
CA GLY A 260 -1.31 -5.57 -3.32
C GLY A 260 -0.90 -6.30 -4.58
N HIS A 261 0.30 -6.90 -4.59
CA HIS A 261 0.77 -7.71 -5.72
C HIS A 261 -0.08 -8.98 -5.90
N LEU A 262 -0.35 -9.71 -4.81
CA LEU A 262 -1.22 -10.88 -4.86
C LEU A 262 -2.65 -10.51 -5.27
N SER A 263 -3.19 -9.40 -4.77
CA SER A 263 -4.48 -8.85 -5.20
C SER A 263 -4.48 -8.57 -6.69
N LEU A 264 -3.44 -7.94 -7.23
CA LEU A 264 -3.37 -7.64 -8.65
C LEU A 264 -3.35 -8.91 -9.50
N ILE A 265 -2.53 -9.90 -9.13
CA ILE A 265 -2.46 -11.21 -9.82
C ILE A 265 -3.83 -11.89 -9.78
N SER A 266 -4.46 -11.93 -8.61
CA SER A 266 -5.79 -12.50 -8.42
C SER A 266 -6.86 -11.84 -9.29
N LEU A 267 -6.85 -10.50 -9.38
CA LEU A 267 -7.77 -9.73 -10.22
C LEU A 267 -7.52 -9.95 -11.71
N MET A 268 -6.25 -10.04 -12.14
CA MET A 268 -5.89 -10.28 -13.54
C MET A 268 -6.28 -11.68 -14.02
N LEU A 269 -6.14 -12.69 -13.17
CA LEU A 269 -6.49 -14.09 -13.48
C LEU A 269 -7.94 -14.43 -13.14
N ASN A 270 -8.65 -13.53 -12.46
CA ASN A 270 -10.01 -13.71 -11.95
C ASN A 270 -10.19 -15.01 -11.14
N ARG A 271 -9.22 -15.34 -10.29
CA ARG A 271 -9.26 -16.50 -9.37
C ARG A 271 -8.51 -16.25 -8.07
N SER A 272 -8.82 -17.04 -7.04
CA SER A 272 -8.09 -17.01 -5.77
C SER A 272 -6.63 -17.42 -5.93
N ILE A 273 -5.74 -16.79 -5.17
CA ILE A 273 -4.30 -17.09 -5.06
C ILE A 273 -4.00 -17.57 -3.66
N LYS A 274 -3.53 -18.82 -3.53
CA LYS A 274 -3.03 -19.37 -2.27
C LYS A 274 -1.55 -19.05 -2.13
N TRP A 275 -1.15 -18.55 -0.96
CA TRP A 275 0.18 -18.05 -0.68
C TRP A 275 0.74 -18.69 0.59
N ASP A 276 2.01 -19.11 0.53
CA ASP A 276 2.79 -19.46 1.71
C ASP A 276 3.54 -18.19 2.18
N PRO A 277 3.10 -17.52 3.26
CA PRO A 277 3.75 -16.30 3.74
C PRO A 277 5.12 -16.55 4.39
N THR A 278 5.50 -17.80 4.64
CA THR A 278 6.82 -18.14 5.18
C THR A 278 7.83 -18.38 4.07
N LYS A 279 7.43 -19.10 3.01
CA LYS A 279 8.28 -19.36 1.85
C LYS A 279 8.23 -18.26 0.79
N GLU A 280 7.20 -17.42 0.85
CA GLU A 280 6.88 -16.43 -0.15
C GLU A 280 6.63 -17.05 -1.54
N GLU A 281 5.77 -18.07 -1.59
CA GLU A 281 5.46 -18.83 -2.81
C GLU A 281 3.95 -18.92 -3.05
N ILE A 282 3.55 -18.83 -4.33
CA ILE A 282 2.19 -19.18 -4.75
C ILE A 282 2.08 -20.70 -4.84
N ILE A 283 1.06 -21.27 -4.21
CA ILE A 283 0.93 -22.72 -4.07
C ILE A 283 0.14 -23.30 -5.25
N GLY A 284 0.80 -24.13 -6.06
CA GLY A 284 0.14 -24.96 -7.08
C GLY A 284 -0.41 -24.22 -8.29
N ASP A 285 0.06 -22.99 -8.57
CA ASP A 285 -0.38 -22.18 -9.70
C ASP A 285 0.83 -21.59 -10.45
N GLU A 286 1.28 -22.30 -11.49
CA GLU A 286 2.46 -21.91 -12.28
C GLU A 286 2.25 -20.62 -13.08
N GLU A 287 1.03 -20.38 -13.56
CA GLU A 287 0.68 -19.17 -14.32
C GLU A 287 0.77 -17.95 -13.42
N ALA A 288 0.17 -18.01 -12.23
CA ALA A 288 0.25 -16.93 -11.24
C ALA A 288 1.68 -16.75 -10.70
N THR A 289 2.43 -17.84 -10.50
CA THR A 289 3.84 -17.78 -10.05
C THR A 289 4.70 -16.99 -11.01
N LYS A 290 4.52 -17.16 -12.34
CA LYS A 290 5.24 -16.36 -13.35
C LYS A 290 4.97 -14.86 -13.23
N MET A 291 3.81 -14.46 -12.69
CA MET A 291 3.43 -13.05 -12.51
C MET A 291 4.03 -12.39 -11.25
N LEU A 292 4.71 -13.16 -10.37
CA LEU A 292 5.50 -12.59 -9.27
C LEU A 292 6.72 -11.80 -9.77
N GLY A 293 7.20 -12.15 -10.97
CA GLY A 293 8.29 -11.48 -11.66
C GLY A 293 7.83 -10.87 -12.98
N ARG A 294 8.81 -10.33 -13.72
CA ARG A 294 8.66 -9.92 -15.11
C ARG A 294 9.86 -10.38 -15.89
N GLU A 295 9.67 -10.69 -17.16
CA GLU A 295 10.77 -10.88 -18.08
C GLU A 295 11.40 -9.51 -18.39
N TYR A 296 12.73 -9.43 -18.26
CA TYR A 296 13.45 -8.19 -18.51
C TYR A 296 13.84 -8.18 -19.98
N ARG A 297 13.43 -7.13 -20.69
CA ARG A 297 13.85 -6.92 -22.08
C ARG A 297 15.36 -6.74 -22.13
N ALA A 298 16.03 -7.46 -23.04
CA ALA A 298 17.48 -7.27 -23.25
C ALA A 298 17.80 -5.81 -23.62
N PRO A 299 18.93 -5.24 -23.16
CA PRO A 299 20.02 -5.88 -22.42
C PRO A 299 19.84 -5.90 -20.89
N TRP A 300 18.69 -5.46 -20.39
CA TRP A 300 18.44 -5.38 -18.95
C TRP A 300 18.37 -6.77 -18.33
N LYS A 301 18.99 -6.92 -17.16
CA LYS A 301 18.95 -8.15 -16.36
C LYS A 301 18.97 -7.76 -14.88
N LEU A 302 18.25 -8.51 -14.05
CA LEU A 302 18.43 -8.48 -12.60
C LEU A 302 19.40 -9.61 -12.26
N GLU A 303 20.59 -9.26 -11.79
CA GLU A 303 21.54 -10.27 -11.31
C GLU A 303 20.98 -10.89 -10.03
N ALA A 304 20.85 -12.22 -10.04
CA ALA A 304 20.24 -13.00 -8.96
C ALA A 304 21.22 -13.23 -7.79
#